data_AF-A0A2E3GZD3-F1
#
_entry.id   AF-A0A2E3GZD3-F1
#
_cell.length_a   1.000
_cell.length_b   1.000
_cell.length_c   1.000
_cell.angle_alpha   90.00
_cell.angle_beta   90.00
_cell.angle_gamma   90.00
#
_symmetry.space_group_name_H-M   'P 1'
#
loop_
_entity.id
_entity.type
_entity.pdbx_description
1 polymer ?
#
loop_
_entity_poly.entity_id
_entity_poly.type
_entity_poly.pdbx_seq_one_letter_code
_entity_poly.pdbx_strand_id
1 'polypeptide(L)' 'MAHDSENEHVLRQIDENLKRVYQQKVEEDLPDRFKMLLAQLKEQGEGETHQ' A
#
# COMPACT_ATOMS: atom_id res chain seq x y z
N MET A 1 -4.26 -3.04 34.32
CA MET A 1 -5.43 -2.15 34.15
C MET A 1 -5.03 -0.73 33.70
N ALA A 2 -4.24 0.05 34.44
CA ALA A 2 -3.81 1.39 33.96
C ALA A 2 -2.81 1.33 32.78
N HIS A 3 -1.82 0.45 32.84
CA HIS A 3 -0.80 0.30 31.78
C HIS A 3 -1.37 -0.24 30.46
N ASP A 4 -2.45 -1.01 30.49
CA ASP A 4 -3.10 -1.54 29.29
C ASP A 4 -3.77 -0.41 28.49
N SER A 5 -4.38 0.56 29.19
CA SER A 5 -5.03 1.71 28.56
C SER A 5 -4.05 2.69 27.91
N GLU A 6 -2.85 2.84 28.48
CA GLU A 6 -1.76 3.65 27.93
C GLU A 6 -1.20 2.99 26.65
N ASN A 7 -1.02 1.68 26.66
CA ASN A 7 -0.57 0.91 25.50
C ASN A 7 -1.58 0.99 24.35
N GLU A 8 -2.88 0.86 24.63
CA GLU A 8 -3.92 1.07 23.62
C GLU A 8 -3.92 2.49 23.04
N HIS A 9 -3.63 3.51 23.85
CA HIS A 9 -3.56 4.89 23.37
C HIS A 9 -2.38 5.07 22.42
N VAL A 10 -1.21 4.52 22.76
CA VAL A 10 -0.02 4.54 21.89
C VAL A 10 -0.28 3.78 20.59
N LEU A 11 -0.91 2.61 20.64
CA LEU A 11 -1.26 1.83 19.44
C LEU A 11 -2.20 2.61 18.51
N ARG A 12 -3.23 3.27 19.06
CA ARG A 12 -4.13 4.13 18.27
C ARG A 12 -3.38 5.26 17.57
N GLN A 13 -2.47 5.94 18.28
CA GLN A 13 -1.66 7.00 17.71
C GLN A 13 -0.73 6.49 16.59
N ILE A 14 -0.13 5.31 16.75
CA ILE A 14 0.69 4.69 15.71
C ILE A 14 -0.17 4.42 14.46
N ASP A 15 -1.35 3.83 14.65
CA ASP A 15 -2.30 3.55 13.57
C ASP A 15 -2.73 4.80 12.80
N GLU A 16 -3.07 5.87 13.52
CA GLU A 16 -3.46 7.16 12.93
C GLU A 16 -2.31 7.79 12.13
N ASN A 17 -1.09 7.76 12.68
CA ASN A 17 0.09 8.28 12.00
C ASN A 17 0.42 7.49 10.73
N LEU A 18 0.34 6.15 10.77
CA LEU A 18 0.53 5.30 9.60
C LEU A 18 -0.52 5.62 8.53
N LYS A 19 -1.81 5.66 8.89
CA LYS A 19 -2.90 6.00 7.96
C LYS A 19 -2.65 7.34 7.29
N ARG A 20 -2.26 8.37 8.03
CA ARG A 20 -1.97 9.70 7.50
C ARG A 20 -0.84 9.68 6.47
N VAL A 21 0.27 9.02 6.76
CA VAL A 21 1.42 8.91 5.85
C VAL A 21 1.07 8.13 4.59
N TYR A 22 0.36 7.02 4.72
CA TYR A 22 -0.04 6.22 3.56
C TYR A 22 -1.13 6.89 2.72
N GLN A 23 -2.08 7.61 3.33
CA GLN A 23 -3.09 8.38 2.59
C GLN A 23 -2.45 9.45 1.70
N GLN A 24 -1.44 10.16 2.19
CA GLN A 24 -0.69 11.13 1.38
C GLN A 24 -0.02 10.49 0.16
N LYS A 25 0.46 9.25 0.29
CA LYS A 25 1.04 8.50 -0.83
C LYS A 25 0.02 7.91 -1.80
N VAL A 26 -1.22 7.67 -1.36
CA VAL A 26 -2.30 7.13 -2.21
C VAL A 26 -2.82 8.20 -3.17
N GLU A 27 -2.73 9.47 -2.80
CA GLU A 27 -3.10 10.60 -3.67
C GLU A 27 -2.06 10.88 -4.77
N GLU A 28 -0.87 10.29 -4.67
CA GLU A 28 0.14 10.38 -5.72
C GLU A 28 -0.17 9.37 -6.84
N ASP A 29 -0.12 9.85 -8.10
CA ASP A 29 -0.25 8.99 -9.27
C ASP A 29 0.75 7.82 -9.20
N LEU A 30 0.28 6.61 -9.51
CA LEU A 30 1.14 5.43 -9.53
C LEU A 30 2.36 5.67 -10.44
N PRO A 31 3.61 5.51 -9.93
CA PRO A 31 4.81 5.78 -10.73
C PRO A 31 4.83 5.00 -12.04
N ASP A 32 5.33 5.64 -13.10
CA ASP A 32 5.32 5.06 -14.47
C ASP A 32 6.03 3.71 -14.54
N ARG A 33 7.09 3.51 -13.76
CA ARG A 33 7.79 2.22 -13.66
C ARG A 33 6.85 1.08 -13.23
N PHE A 34 5.93 1.33 -12.30
CA PHE A 34 4.98 0.30 -11.88
C PHE A 34 3.93 0.03 -12.97
N LYS A 35 3.44 1.07 -13.64
CA LYS A 35 2.53 0.92 -14.80
C LYS A 35 3.18 0.08 -15.90
N MET A 36 4.46 0.34 -16.21
CA MET A 36 5.23 -0.44 -17.18
C MET A 36 5.40 -1.91 -16.77
N LEU A 37 5.71 -2.18 -15.51
CA LEU A 37 5.83 -3.56 -15.01
C LEU A 37 4.49 -4.31 -15.06
N LEU A 38 3.38 -3.63 -14.74
CA LEU A 38 2.04 -4.22 -14.88
C LEU A 38 1.70 -4.50 -16.35
N ALA A 39 2.09 -3.63 -17.27
CA ALA A 39 1.93 -3.86 -18.70
C ALA A 39 2.73 -5.09 -19.16
N GLN A 40 4.01 -5.19 -18.75
CA GLN A 40 4.87 -6.34 -19.06
C GLN A 40 4.30 -7.65 -18.51
N LEU A 41 3.75 -7.65 -17.29
CA LEU A 41 3.11 -8.84 -16.71
C LEU A 41 1.86 -9.26 -17.49
N LYS A 42 1.04 -8.29 -17.93
CA LYS A 42 -0.14 -8.58 -18.76
C LYS A 42 0.26 -9.18 -20.11
N GLU A 43 1.26 -8.59 -20.78
CA GLU A 43 1.77 -9.10 -22.05
C GLU A 43 2.34 -10.52 -21.92
N GLN A 44 3.01 -10.83 -20.80
CA GLN A 44 3.50 -12.19 -20.53
C GLN A 44 2.34 -13.19 -20.35
N GLY A 45 1.29 -12.84 -19.61
CA GLY A 45 0.11 -13.71 -19.44
C GLY A 45 -0.77 -13.84 -20.69
N GLU A 46 -0.85 -12.80 -21.52
CA GLU A 46 -1.54 -12.84 -22.83
C GLU A 46 -0.74 -13.64 -23.87
N GLY A 47 0.59 -13.64 -23.78
CA GLY A 47 1.47 -14.47 -24.61
C GLY A 47 1.45 -15.97 -24.27
N GLU A 48 1.12 -16.33 -23.02
CA GLU A 48 0.94 -17.74 -22.60
C GLU A 48 -0.43 -18.32 -23.01
N THR A 49 -1.43 -17.48 -23.30
CA THR A 49 -2.78 -17.92 -23.71
C THR A 49 -2.98 -18.05 -25.22
N HIS A 50 -1.99 -17.65 -26.03
CA HIS A 50 -2.02 -17.74 -27.50
C HIS A 50 -1.04 -18.76 -28.10
N GLN A 51 -0.47 -19.67 -27.30
CA GLN A 51 0.36 -20.80 -27.78
C GLN A 51 -0.40 -22.13 -27.71
#